data_AF-A0A2N2JXD5-F1
#
_entry.id   AF-A0A2N2JXD5-F1
#
_cell.length_a   1.000
_cell.length_b   1.000
_cell.length_c   1.000
_cell.angle_alpha   90.00
_cell.angle_beta   90.00
_cell.angle_gamma   90.00
#
_symmetry.space_group_name_H-M   'P 1'
#
loop_
_entity.id
_entity.type
_entity.pdbx_description
1 polymer ?
#
loop_
_entity_poly.entity_id
_entity_poly.type
_entity_poly.pdbx_seq_one_letter_code
_entity_poly.pdbx_strand_id
1 'polypeptide(L)'
;MDNDHYEALGSLAKLRQGALLLSMANKFFCDPPLLEKVGREMDRTLQTLPEQIKSLKSRFPGKWEKEPETGHLVSDLHKTVKQLRNPEPDTRAKCGDGDLGRELELGIGNLTAAVHVIVGKVEGRFPAHQSRKASSMVVYRLTSLISSLLRKLIPALILLAVVASLAFGYLFWSMDRKQVVVDRIATLEAQLLSYQKNIGEIDREKERVSQRIEALKRDELPRAEKIEFMDLGLELHKIEERRVKVEVDIDFIENEMQDLRAKLKEIEGKSFMARLLRF
;
A
#
# COMPACT_ATOMS: atom_id res chain seq x y z
N MET A 1 -2.51 -43.50 -12.20
CA MET A 1 -1.34 -43.85 -13.03
C MET A 1 -0.73 -42.54 -13.56
N ASP A 2 -0.52 -41.57 -12.68
CA ASP A 2 -0.48 -40.14 -13.03
C ASP A 2 0.84 -39.43 -12.68
N ASN A 3 1.86 -40.18 -12.26
CA ASN A 3 3.08 -39.58 -11.71
C ASN A 3 4.04 -39.04 -12.79
N ASP A 4 4.09 -39.68 -13.96
CA ASP A 4 5.09 -39.36 -15.00
C ASP A 4 4.86 -38.00 -15.69
N HIS A 5 3.62 -37.47 -15.68
CA HIS A 5 3.26 -36.18 -16.29
C HIS A 5 4.08 -35.01 -15.70
N TYR A 6 4.44 -35.12 -14.42
CA TYR A 6 5.16 -34.10 -13.69
C TYR A 6 6.65 -34.39 -13.55
N GLU A 7 7.14 -35.53 -14.05
CA GLU A 7 8.55 -35.89 -13.88
C GLU A 7 9.48 -35.02 -14.72
N ALA A 8 9.19 -34.86 -16.01
CA ALA A 8 9.99 -34.00 -16.89
C ALA A 8 9.96 -32.53 -16.43
N LEU A 9 8.77 -32.02 -16.08
CA LEU A 9 8.60 -30.65 -15.57
C LEU A 9 9.23 -30.47 -14.18
N GLY A 10 9.18 -31.50 -13.33
CA GLY A 10 9.82 -31.52 -12.02
C GLY A 10 11.35 -31.51 -12.12
N SER A 11 11.92 -32.28 -13.04
CA SER A 11 13.36 -32.26 -13.36
C SER A 11 13.79 -30.88 -13.88
N LEU A 12 13.00 -30.24 -14.75
CA LEU A 12 13.25 -28.87 -15.22
C LEU A 12 13.16 -27.82 -14.11
N ALA A 13 12.21 -27.98 -13.18
CA ALA A 13 12.10 -27.10 -12.01
C ALA A 13 13.33 -27.21 -11.09
N LYS A 14 13.84 -28.43 -10.86
CA LYS A 14 15.08 -28.65 -10.10
C LYS A 14 16.30 -28.00 -10.77
N LEU A 15 16.41 -28.13 -12.10
CA LEU A 15 17.47 -27.45 -12.87
C LEU A 15 17.38 -25.93 -12.73
N ARG A 16 16.16 -25.37 -12.80
CA ARG A 16 15.94 -23.93 -12.64
C ARG A 16 16.34 -23.42 -11.26
N GLN A 17 16.09 -24.19 -10.20
CA GLN A 17 16.52 -23.84 -8.85
C GLN A 17 18.04 -23.76 -8.74
N GLY A 18 18.77 -24.72 -9.33
CA GLY A 18 20.23 -24.69 -9.40
C GLY A 18 20.76 -23.48 -10.18
N ALA A 19 20.13 -23.14 -11.31
CA ALA A 19 20.53 -21.99 -12.12
C ALA A 19 20.28 -20.63 -11.41
N LEU A 20 19.15 -20.51 -10.69
CA LEU A 20 18.83 -19.32 -9.90
C LEU A 20 19.83 -19.09 -8.75
N LEU A 21 20.29 -20.17 -8.11
CA LEU A 21 21.33 -20.06 -7.09
C LEU A 21 22.64 -19.52 -7.69
N LEU A 22 22.96 -19.89 -8.93
CA LEU A 22 24.15 -19.41 -9.65
C LEU A 22 23.97 -17.99 -10.23
N SER A 23 22.75 -17.53 -10.50
CA SER A 23 22.51 -16.16 -11.02
C SER A 23 22.48 -15.11 -9.91
N MET A 24 22.15 -15.53 -8.68
CA MET A 24 22.19 -14.71 -7.46
C MET A 24 23.52 -14.84 -6.69
N ALA A 25 24.43 -15.69 -7.18
CA ALA A 25 25.71 -15.97 -6.56
C ALA A 25 26.60 -14.73 -6.55
N ASN A 26 27.22 -14.44 -5.41
CA ASN A 26 28.38 -13.56 -5.32
C ASN A 26 29.67 -14.41 -5.39
N LYS A 27 30.86 -13.81 -5.50
CA LYS A 27 32.17 -14.48 -5.69
C LYS A 27 32.40 -15.72 -4.79
N PHE A 28 31.83 -15.74 -3.58
CA PHE A 28 31.87 -16.85 -2.62
C PHE A 28 31.11 -18.12 -3.04
N PHE A 29 30.04 -18.00 -3.82
CA PHE A 29 29.25 -19.14 -4.32
C PHE A 29 29.87 -19.78 -5.57
N CYS A 30 30.89 -19.15 -6.14
CA CYS A 30 31.60 -19.59 -7.34
C CYS A 30 32.90 -20.35 -7.01
N ASP A 31 33.01 -20.84 -5.78
CA ASP A 31 34.11 -21.70 -5.37
C ASP A 31 34.04 -23.06 -6.09
N PRO A 32 35.18 -23.61 -6.56
CA PRO A 32 35.21 -24.84 -7.34
C PRO A 32 34.44 -26.03 -6.72
N PRO A 33 34.52 -26.31 -5.41
CA PRO A 33 33.80 -27.44 -4.81
C PRO A 33 32.26 -27.28 -4.85
N LEU A 34 31.78 -26.03 -4.74
CA LEU A 34 30.34 -25.73 -4.81
C LEU A 34 29.83 -25.84 -6.24
N LEU A 35 30.56 -25.26 -7.20
CA LEU A 35 30.23 -25.38 -8.62
C LEU A 35 30.24 -26.83 -9.08
N GLU A 36 31.21 -27.62 -8.65
CA GLU A 36 31.27 -29.04 -8.98
C GLU A 36 30.09 -29.81 -8.39
N LYS A 37 29.67 -29.49 -7.16
CA LYS A 37 28.51 -30.11 -6.53
C LYS A 37 27.21 -29.77 -7.29
N VAL A 38 26.97 -28.50 -7.58
CA VAL A 38 25.80 -28.04 -8.33
C VAL A 38 25.81 -28.63 -9.74
N GLY A 39 26.96 -28.61 -10.41
CA GLY A 39 27.15 -29.21 -11.73
C GLY A 39 26.85 -30.72 -11.75
N ARG A 40 27.27 -31.48 -10.73
CA ARG A 40 26.94 -32.91 -10.61
C ARG A 40 25.44 -33.16 -10.43
N GLU A 41 24.75 -32.35 -9.63
CA GLU A 41 23.31 -32.49 -9.40
C GLU A 41 22.49 -32.14 -10.66
N MET A 42 22.89 -31.08 -11.36
CA MET A 42 22.27 -30.70 -12.64
C MET A 42 22.54 -31.75 -13.72
N ASP A 43 23.76 -32.29 -13.80
CA ASP A 43 24.14 -33.31 -14.79
C ASP A 43 23.33 -34.60 -14.60
N ARG A 44 23.16 -35.07 -13.36
CA ARG A 44 22.30 -36.21 -13.03
C ARG A 44 20.85 -36.00 -13.45
N THR A 45 20.33 -34.79 -13.25
CA THR A 45 18.95 -34.44 -13.62
C THR A 45 18.79 -34.35 -15.14
N LEU A 46 19.79 -33.83 -15.86
CA LEU A 46 19.81 -33.78 -17.32
C LEU A 46 19.95 -35.16 -17.96
N GLN A 47 20.65 -36.11 -17.33
CA GLN A 47 20.77 -37.49 -17.85
C GLN A 47 19.43 -38.23 -17.92
N THR A 48 18.53 -38.00 -16.96
CA THR A 48 17.21 -38.64 -16.92
C THR A 48 16.16 -37.92 -17.77
N LEU A 49 16.40 -36.65 -18.11
CA LEU A 49 15.42 -35.78 -18.76
C LEU A 49 15.06 -36.20 -20.20
N PRO A 50 15.98 -36.66 -21.07
CA PRO A 50 15.65 -37.17 -22.40
C PRO A 50 14.63 -38.32 -22.38
N GLU A 51 14.81 -39.28 -21.47
CA GLU A 51 13.92 -40.44 -21.36
C GLU A 51 12.54 -40.03 -20.82
N GLN A 52 12.50 -39.08 -19.88
CA GLN A 52 11.24 -38.49 -19.41
C GLN A 52 10.49 -37.75 -20.54
N ILE A 53 11.21 -36.97 -21.36
CA ILE A 53 10.61 -36.29 -22.53
C ILE A 53 10.13 -37.30 -23.58
N LYS A 54 10.90 -38.37 -23.82
CA LYS A 54 10.54 -39.44 -24.76
C LYS A 54 9.30 -40.21 -24.29
N SER A 55 9.24 -40.56 -23.00
CA SER A 55 8.06 -41.17 -22.38
C SER A 55 6.84 -40.27 -22.56
N LEU A 56 6.97 -38.97 -22.29
CA LEU A 56 5.90 -37.99 -22.51
C LEU A 56 5.45 -37.92 -23.99
N LYS A 57 6.38 -37.90 -24.94
CA LYS A 57 6.07 -37.90 -26.38
C LYS A 57 5.32 -39.16 -26.82
N SER A 58 5.67 -40.32 -26.26
CA SER A 58 5.06 -41.62 -26.62
C SER A 58 3.59 -41.75 -26.24
N ARG A 59 3.11 -40.91 -25.31
CA ARG A 59 1.71 -40.88 -24.88
C ARG A 59 0.78 -40.15 -25.87
N PHE A 60 1.33 -39.42 -26.83
CA PHE A 60 0.52 -38.78 -27.87
C PHE A 60 0.10 -39.82 -28.93
N PRO A 61 -1.20 -40.11 -29.10
CA PRO A 61 -1.66 -41.17 -30.01
C PRO A 61 -1.57 -40.81 -31.50
N GLY A 62 -1.23 -39.56 -31.84
CA GLY A 62 -1.16 -39.05 -33.22
C GLY A 62 0.26 -38.86 -33.77
N LYS A 63 0.38 -38.49 -35.05
CA LYS A 63 1.66 -38.09 -35.66
C LYS A 63 1.95 -36.62 -35.35
N TRP A 64 3.20 -36.30 -35.00
CA TRP A 64 3.64 -34.93 -34.79
C TRP A 64 3.81 -34.20 -36.13
N GLU A 65 3.03 -33.15 -36.41
CA GLU A 65 3.21 -32.33 -37.62
C GLU A 65 4.55 -31.58 -37.65
N LYS A 66 5.00 -31.14 -36.48
CA LYS A 66 6.34 -30.60 -36.23
C LYS A 66 6.76 -31.03 -34.85
N GLU A 67 7.78 -31.88 -34.77
CA GLU A 67 8.30 -32.36 -33.50
C GLU A 67 9.02 -31.22 -32.78
N PRO A 68 8.65 -30.88 -31.53
CA PRO A 68 9.39 -29.89 -30.76
C PRO A 68 10.82 -30.37 -30.51
N GLU A 69 11.77 -29.54 -30.93
CA GLU A 69 13.19 -29.81 -30.89
C GLU A 69 13.74 -29.67 -29.46
N THR A 70 13.69 -30.76 -28.69
CA THR A 70 14.19 -30.79 -27.30
C THR A 70 15.63 -31.33 -27.22
N GLY A 71 16.09 -32.06 -28.24
CA GLY A 71 17.39 -32.75 -28.22
C GLY A 71 18.60 -31.82 -28.19
N HIS A 72 18.61 -30.80 -29.05
CA HIS A 72 19.71 -29.82 -29.08
C HIS A 72 19.74 -28.97 -27.80
N LEU A 73 18.56 -28.58 -27.28
CA LEU A 73 18.43 -27.81 -26.04
C LEU A 73 18.97 -28.57 -24.82
N VAL A 74 18.70 -29.87 -24.70
CA VAL A 74 19.28 -30.71 -23.64
C VAL A 74 20.79 -30.85 -23.82
N SER A 75 21.25 -31.02 -25.05
CA SER A 75 22.69 -31.12 -25.35
C SER A 75 23.46 -29.85 -24.98
N ASP A 76 22.91 -28.68 -25.32
CA ASP A 76 23.52 -27.40 -25.00
C ASP A 76 23.55 -27.15 -23.49
N LEU A 77 22.47 -27.49 -22.77
CA LEU A 77 22.46 -27.47 -21.31
C LEU A 77 23.50 -28.43 -20.70
N HIS A 78 23.68 -29.62 -21.27
CA HIS A 78 24.73 -30.54 -20.82
C HIS A 78 26.13 -29.97 -21.01
N LYS A 79 26.39 -29.21 -22.08
CA LYS A 79 27.69 -28.56 -22.29
C LYS A 79 27.95 -27.51 -21.21
N THR A 80 26.99 -26.62 -20.95
CA THR A 80 27.13 -25.59 -19.91
C THR A 80 27.25 -26.20 -18.51
N VAL A 81 26.49 -27.27 -18.21
CA VAL A 81 26.58 -27.97 -16.92
C VAL A 81 27.90 -28.74 -16.76
N LYS A 82 28.50 -29.26 -17.84
CA LYS A 82 29.83 -29.88 -17.79
C LYS A 82 30.92 -28.86 -17.41
N GLN A 83 30.79 -27.60 -17.81
CA GLN A 83 31.71 -26.53 -17.41
C GLN A 83 31.65 -26.27 -15.91
N LEU A 84 30.51 -26.50 -15.25
CA LEU A 84 30.39 -26.41 -13.79
C LEU A 84 31.15 -27.52 -13.05
N ARG A 85 31.27 -28.71 -13.66
CA ARG A 85 31.95 -29.87 -13.06
C ARG A 85 33.47 -29.73 -13.06
N ASN A 86 34.02 -28.93 -13.96
CA ASN A 86 35.44 -28.58 -13.98
C ASN A 86 35.58 -27.07 -14.28
N PRO A 87 35.34 -26.22 -13.28
CA PRO A 87 35.21 -24.78 -13.51
C PRO A 87 36.58 -24.15 -13.77
N GLU A 88 36.84 -23.81 -15.03
CA GLU A 88 38.00 -23.03 -15.43
C GLU A 88 37.96 -21.61 -14.82
N PRO A 89 39.09 -20.87 -14.76
CA PRO A 89 39.11 -19.50 -14.26
C PRO A 89 38.07 -18.57 -14.94
N ASP A 90 37.82 -18.74 -16.24
CA ASP A 90 36.80 -18.01 -16.99
C ASP A 90 35.36 -18.35 -16.55
N THR A 91 35.07 -19.63 -16.32
CA THR A 91 33.76 -20.08 -15.80
C THR A 91 33.49 -19.52 -14.41
N ARG A 92 34.52 -19.41 -13.57
CA ARG A 92 34.41 -18.81 -12.22
C ARG A 92 34.17 -17.31 -12.27
N ALA A 93 34.82 -16.60 -13.19
CA ALA A 93 34.57 -15.18 -13.43
C ALA A 93 33.11 -14.95 -13.87
N LYS A 94 32.65 -15.69 -14.88
CA LYS A 94 31.26 -15.64 -15.36
C LYS A 94 30.23 -16.00 -14.30
N CYS A 95 30.57 -16.92 -13.39
CA CYS A 95 29.74 -17.21 -12.23
C CYS A 95 29.69 -16.01 -11.26
N GLY A 96 30.83 -15.38 -10.98
CA GLY A 96 30.93 -14.25 -10.04
C GLY A 96 30.11 -13.03 -10.50
N ASP A 97 29.98 -12.86 -11.81
CA ASP A 97 29.17 -11.80 -12.44
C ASP A 97 27.70 -12.23 -12.66
N GLY A 98 27.33 -13.45 -12.25
CA GLY A 98 25.99 -14.03 -12.40
C GLY A 98 25.59 -14.33 -13.86
N ASP A 99 26.51 -14.20 -14.81
CA ASP A 99 26.26 -14.48 -16.23
C ASP A 99 26.03 -15.98 -16.48
N LEU A 100 26.79 -16.83 -15.80
CA LEU A 100 26.68 -18.29 -15.93
C LEU A 100 25.30 -18.81 -15.49
N GLY A 101 24.77 -18.28 -14.38
CA GLY A 101 23.42 -18.62 -13.93
C GLY A 101 22.35 -18.14 -14.91
N ARG A 102 22.50 -16.94 -15.49
CA ARG A 102 21.59 -16.39 -16.49
C ARG A 102 21.59 -17.20 -17.79
N GLU A 103 22.76 -17.66 -18.24
CA GLU A 103 22.87 -18.54 -19.42
C GLU A 103 22.13 -19.88 -19.21
N LEU A 104 22.31 -20.49 -18.03
CA LEU A 104 21.61 -21.70 -17.64
C LEU A 104 20.09 -21.48 -17.54
N GLU A 105 19.64 -20.38 -16.94
CA GLU A 105 18.22 -20.03 -16.86
C GLU A 105 17.57 -19.88 -18.24
N LEU A 106 18.27 -19.25 -19.19
CA LEU A 106 17.78 -19.10 -20.57
C LEU A 106 17.65 -20.46 -21.27
N GLY A 107 18.68 -21.31 -21.17
CA GLY A 107 18.64 -22.66 -21.75
C GLY A 107 17.51 -23.52 -21.14
N ILE A 108 17.36 -23.49 -19.81
CA ILE A 108 16.30 -24.23 -19.09
C ILE A 108 14.92 -23.68 -19.45
N GLY A 109 14.79 -22.36 -19.59
CA GLY A 109 13.55 -21.70 -20.00
C GLY A 109 13.10 -22.13 -21.40
N ASN A 110 14.01 -22.17 -22.36
CA ASN A 110 13.74 -22.63 -23.72
C ASN A 110 13.30 -24.10 -23.75
N LEU A 111 13.99 -24.97 -22.99
CA LEU A 111 13.62 -26.38 -22.90
C LEU A 111 12.27 -26.57 -22.19
N THR A 112 11.98 -25.78 -21.17
CA THR A 112 10.70 -25.79 -20.45
C THR A 112 9.54 -25.39 -21.37
N ALA A 113 9.72 -24.35 -22.18
CA ALA A 113 8.73 -23.95 -23.18
C ALA A 113 8.46 -25.07 -24.20
N ALA A 114 9.52 -25.73 -24.70
CA ALA A 114 9.39 -26.85 -25.62
C ALA A 114 8.65 -28.04 -24.99
N VAL A 115 8.93 -28.39 -23.73
CA VAL A 115 8.23 -29.46 -23.01
C VAL A 115 6.77 -29.10 -22.74
N HIS A 116 6.46 -27.84 -22.41
CA HIS A 116 5.06 -27.39 -22.26
C HIS A 116 4.25 -27.52 -23.55
N VAL A 117 4.87 -27.32 -24.73
CA VAL A 117 4.20 -27.57 -26.03
C VAL A 117 3.86 -29.06 -26.20
N ILE A 118 4.74 -29.96 -25.76
CA ILE A 118 4.48 -31.41 -25.78
C ILE A 118 3.33 -31.74 -24.83
N VAL A 119 3.38 -31.24 -23.60
CA VAL A 119 2.33 -31.46 -22.58
C VAL A 119 0.97 -30.95 -23.07
N GLY A 120 0.90 -29.73 -23.61
CA GLY A 120 -0.36 -29.17 -24.12
C GLY A 120 -0.98 -30.02 -25.23
N LYS A 121 -0.14 -30.58 -26.13
CA LYS A 121 -0.61 -31.49 -27.18
C LYS A 121 -1.05 -32.86 -26.64
N VAL A 122 -0.35 -33.41 -25.65
CA VAL A 122 -0.72 -34.69 -25.00
C VAL A 122 -2.03 -34.55 -24.21
N GLU A 123 -2.23 -33.43 -23.52
CA GLU A 123 -3.42 -33.17 -22.69
C GLU A 123 -4.63 -32.62 -23.48
N GLY A 124 -4.50 -32.41 -24.79
CA GLY A 124 -5.56 -31.82 -25.62
C GLY A 124 -5.87 -30.36 -25.30
N ARG A 125 -5.02 -29.69 -24.51
CA ARG A 125 -5.10 -28.26 -24.21
C ARG A 125 -4.19 -27.51 -25.16
N PHE A 126 -4.75 -26.92 -26.21
CA PHE A 126 -4.00 -25.92 -26.99
C PHE A 126 -3.70 -24.71 -26.09
N PRO A 127 -2.43 -24.41 -25.74
CA PRO A 127 -2.13 -23.07 -25.26
C PRO A 127 -2.30 -22.15 -26.48
N ALA A 128 -3.17 -21.15 -26.33
CA ALA A 128 -3.40 -20.13 -27.34
C ALA A 128 -2.05 -19.59 -27.82
N HIS A 129 -1.83 -19.74 -29.13
CA HIS A 129 -0.64 -19.26 -29.82
C HIS A 129 -0.59 -17.74 -29.68
N GLN A 130 0.32 -17.22 -28.86
CA GLN A 130 0.62 -15.80 -28.82
C GLN A 130 1.37 -15.45 -30.10
N SER A 131 0.64 -14.91 -31.07
CA SER A 131 1.17 -14.43 -32.33
C SER A 131 2.17 -13.29 -32.08
N ARG A 132 3.37 -13.47 -32.63
CA ARG A 132 4.43 -12.47 -32.68
C ARG A 132 3.93 -11.18 -33.36
N LYS A 133 3.85 -10.07 -32.61
CA LYS A 133 4.44 -8.79 -33.02
C LYS A 133 5.04 -8.06 -31.81
N ALA A 134 6.26 -7.59 -32.04
CA ALA A 134 7.18 -6.87 -31.17
C ALA A 134 6.55 -5.83 -30.23
N SER A 135 6.94 -5.86 -28.95
CA SER A 135 7.65 -4.76 -28.24
C SER A 135 7.66 -5.01 -26.72
N SER A 136 8.77 -4.66 -26.07
CA SER A 136 9.04 -4.66 -24.62
C SER A 136 8.83 -5.98 -23.87
N MET A 137 9.89 -6.72 -23.52
CA MET A 137 10.69 -6.49 -22.31
C MET A 137 9.80 -6.27 -21.07
N VAL A 138 9.86 -7.24 -20.14
CA VAL A 138 9.32 -7.20 -18.76
C VAL A 138 7.81 -7.46 -18.56
N VAL A 139 7.25 -8.58 -19.04
CA VAL A 139 6.11 -9.23 -18.33
C VAL A 139 6.13 -10.75 -18.57
N TYR A 140 7.07 -11.47 -17.94
CA TYR A 140 6.88 -12.91 -17.66
C TYR A 140 7.40 -13.22 -16.26
N ARG A 141 6.83 -12.54 -15.26
CA ARG A 141 6.88 -13.02 -13.89
C ARG A 141 5.69 -13.93 -13.64
N LEU A 142 6.01 -15.20 -13.42
CA LEU A 142 5.32 -16.15 -12.55
C LEU A 142 3.82 -16.40 -12.82
N THR A 143 3.51 -17.40 -13.64
CA THR A 143 2.16 -18.00 -13.66
C THR A 143 2.10 -19.50 -13.43
N SER A 144 3.22 -20.21 -13.15
CA SER A 144 3.18 -21.68 -12.99
C SER A 144 3.69 -22.27 -11.67
N LEU A 145 4.14 -21.47 -10.70
CA LEU A 145 4.58 -21.97 -9.38
C LEU A 145 3.60 -21.67 -8.23
N ILE A 146 2.33 -21.52 -8.55
CA ILE A 146 1.42 -20.70 -7.76
C ILE A 146 0.18 -21.46 -7.25
N SER A 147 -0.08 -22.72 -7.62
CA SER A 147 -1.35 -23.38 -7.26
C SER A 147 -1.39 -24.01 -5.85
N SER A 148 -0.25 -24.38 -5.24
CA SER A 148 -0.21 -25.02 -3.91
C SER A 148 0.27 -24.12 -2.77
N LEU A 149 1.04 -23.07 -3.08
CA LEU A 149 1.54 -22.06 -2.13
C LEU A 149 0.62 -20.84 -2.01
N LEU A 150 -0.05 -20.38 -3.09
CA LEU A 150 -1.38 -19.74 -2.95
C LEU A 150 -2.35 -20.79 -2.37
N ARG A 151 -3.66 -20.66 -2.34
CA ARG A 151 -4.55 -21.58 -1.58
C ARG A 151 -4.33 -21.60 -0.05
N LYS A 152 -3.10 -21.61 0.48
CA LYS A 152 -2.76 -21.30 1.88
C LYS A 152 -2.28 -19.87 2.08
N LEU A 153 -1.53 -19.28 1.14
CA LEU A 153 -1.17 -17.86 1.22
C LEU A 153 -2.35 -16.93 0.91
N ILE A 154 -3.29 -17.32 0.04
CA ILE A 154 -4.47 -16.47 -0.26
C ILE A 154 -5.29 -16.18 1.00
N PRO A 155 -5.77 -17.18 1.78
CA PRO A 155 -6.53 -16.90 2.99
C PRO A 155 -5.67 -16.19 4.03
N ALA A 156 -4.38 -16.52 4.16
CA ALA A 156 -3.49 -15.81 5.10
C ALA A 156 -3.29 -14.33 4.72
N LEU A 157 -3.17 -14.01 3.43
CA LEU A 157 -3.00 -12.65 2.91
C LEU A 157 -4.31 -11.87 2.94
N ILE A 158 -5.45 -12.54 2.73
CA ILE A 158 -6.78 -11.96 2.97
C ILE A 158 -6.98 -11.67 4.46
N LEU A 159 -6.63 -12.59 5.35
CA LEU A 159 -6.78 -12.40 6.80
C LEU A 159 -5.86 -11.29 7.30
N LEU A 160 -4.62 -11.23 6.79
CA LEU A 160 -3.71 -10.11 7.04
C LEU A 160 -4.24 -8.80 6.46
N ALA A 161 -4.82 -8.80 5.25
CA ALA A 161 -5.45 -7.62 4.66
C ALA A 161 -6.69 -7.18 5.45
N VAL A 162 -7.47 -8.09 6.01
CA VAL A 162 -8.62 -7.79 6.88
C VAL A 162 -8.13 -7.21 8.19
N VAL A 163 -7.14 -7.80 8.84
CA VAL A 163 -6.54 -7.26 10.08
C VAL A 163 -5.92 -5.89 9.83
N ALA A 164 -5.19 -5.73 8.73
CA ALA A 164 -4.62 -4.45 8.33
C ALA A 164 -5.73 -3.43 8.02
N SER A 165 -6.80 -3.81 7.33
CA SER A 165 -7.93 -2.92 7.03
C SER A 165 -8.72 -2.54 8.29
N LEU A 166 -8.87 -3.45 9.25
CA LEU A 166 -9.47 -3.16 10.54
C LEU A 166 -8.60 -2.19 11.36
N ALA A 167 -7.29 -2.43 11.41
CA ALA A 167 -6.34 -1.54 12.08
C ALA A 167 -6.30 -0.16 11.40
N PHE A 168 -6.27 -0.13 10.07
CA PHE A 168 -6.25 1.10 9.29
C PHE A 168 -7.57 1.84 9.38
N GLY A 169 -8.70 1.13 9.37
CA GLY A 169 -10.03 1.69 9.59
C GLY A 169 -10.18 2.28 10.99
N TYR A 170 -9.66 1.59 12.01
CA TYR A 170 -9.61 2.11 13.37
C TYR A 170 -8.74 3.37 13.47
N LEU A 171 -7.53 3.36 12.90
CA LEU A 171 -6.64 4.52 12.86
C LEU A 171 -7.28 5.69 12.10
N PHE A 172 -7.87 5.42 10.94
CA PHE A 172 -8.55 6.41 10.11
C PHE A 172 -9.77 7.03 10.80
N TRP A 173 -10.52 6.23 11.56
CA TRP A 173 -11.63 6.73 12.34
C TRP A 173 -11.17 7.52 13.58
N SER A 174 -10.10 7.07 14.24
CA SER A 174 -9.49 7.75 15.38
C SER A 174 -8.65 8.98 15.01
N MET A 175 -8.39 9.21 13.71
CA MET A 175 -7.60 10.33 13.25
C MET A 175 -8.39 11.62 13.47
N ASP A 176 -7.73 12.64 14.04
CA ASP A 176 -8.32 13.96 14.25
C ASP A 176 -8.88 14.50 12.93
N ARG A 177 -10.21 14.52 12.84
CA ARG A 177 -10.91 14.99 11.65
C ARG A 177 -10.90 16.51 11.65
N LYS A 178 -10.15 17.09 10.72
CA LYS A 178 -10.18 18.53 10.41
C LYS A 178 -11.60 19.08 10.34
N GLN A 179 -12.53 18.32 9.76
CA GLN A 179 -13.95 18.69 9.66
C GLN A 179 -14.59 18.98 11.01
N VAL A 180 -14.32 18.19 12.06
CA VAL A 180 -14.93 18.42 13.38
C VAL A 180 -14.46 19.75 13.98
N VAL A 181 -13.18 20.09 13.80
CA VAL A 181 -12.62 21.37 14.27
C VAL A 181 -13.19 22.54 13.46
N VAL A 182 -13.31 22.39 12.14
CA VAL A 182 -13.87 23.42 11.25
C VAL A 182 -15.35 23.67 11.52
N ASP A 183 -16.16 22.61 11.65
CA ASP A 183 -17.58 22.71 11.95
C ASP A 183 -17.81 23.39 13.31
N ARG A 184 -16.95 23.11 14.28
CA ARG A 184 -17.01 23.76 15.59
C ARG A 184 -16.63 25.23 15.54
N ILE A 185 -15.61 25.60 14.77
CA ILE A 185 -15.27 27.01 14.51
C ILE A 185 -16.45 27.74 13.86
N ALA A 186 -17.08 27.16 12.84
CA ALA A 186 -18.24 27.76 12.17
C ALA A 186 -19.44 27.95 13.12
N THR A 187 -19.67 26.98 14.01
CA THR A 187 -20.73 27.06 15.03
C THR A 187 -20.44 28.18 16.03
N LEU A 188 -19.19 28.30 16.50
CA LEU A 188 -18.77 29.37 17.41
C LEU A 188 -18.83 30.75 16.75
N GLU A 189 -18.46 30.86 15.46
CA GLU A 189 -18.60 32.11 14.69
C GLU A 189 -20.05 32.56 14.58
N ALA A 190 -20.99 31.63 14.34
CA ALA A 190 -22.41 31.94 14.33
C ALA A 190 -22.94 32.39 15.71
N GLN A 191 -22.45 31.77 16.80
CA GLN A 191 -22.78 32.20 18.16
C GLN A 191 -22.23 33.59 18.47
N LEU A 192 -20.99 33.89 18.09
CA LEU A 192 -20.35 35.18 18.30
C LEU A 192 -21.12 36.31 17.59
N LEU A 193 -21.57 36.09 16.35
CA LEU A 193 -22.44 37.03 15.63
C LEU A 193 -23.76 37.27 16.38
N SER A 194 -24.34 36.24 17.00
CA SER A 194 -25.55 36.41 17.80
C SER A 194 -25.31 37.23 19.07
N TYR A 195 -24.17 37.03 19.74
CA TYR A 195 -23.81 37.80 20.93
C TYR A 195 -23.47 39.26 20.60
N GLN A 196 -22.79 39.52 19.47
CA GLN A 196 -22.55 40.88 18.98
C GLN A 196 -23.87 41.62 18.70
N LYS A 197 -24.86 40.93 18.13
CA LYS A 197 -26.19 41.50 17.95
C LYS A 197 -26.86 41.82 19.29
N ASN A 198 -26.75 40.93 20.27
CA ASN A 198 -27.30 41.16 21.62
C ASN A 198 -26.64 42.36 22.30
N ILE A 199 -25.32 42.55 22.17
CA ILE A 199 -24.64 43.76 22.67
C ILE A 199 -25.23 45.01 22.02
N GLY A 200 -25.44 45.00 20.70
CA GLY A 200 -26.07 46.13 20.01
C GLY A 200 -27.49 46.43 20.49
N GLU A 201 -28.25 45.43 20.94
CA GLU A 201 -29.57 45.61 21.55
C GLU A 201 -29.47 46.17 22.97
N ILE A 202 -28.53 45.66 23.77
CA ILE A 202 -28.22 46.14 25.13
C ILE A 202 -27.74 47.60 25.10
N ASP A 203 -26.86 47.97 24.16
CA ASP A 203 -26.36 49.34 24.02
C ASP A 203 -27.49 50.32 23.64
N ARG A 204 -28.45 49.89 22.81
CA ARG A 204 -29.65 50.70 22.50
C ARG A 204 -30.59 50.83 23.70
N GLU A 205 -30.69 49.81 24.54
CA GLU A 205 -31.45 49.88 25.80
C GLU A 205 -30.77 50.85 26.78
N LYS A 206 -29.44 50.75 26.93
CA LYS A 206 -28.61 51.65 27.72
C LYS A 206 -28.79 53.11 27.31
N GLU A 207 -28.73 53.39 26.01
CA GLU A 207 -28.91 54.74 25.47
C GLU A 207 -30.31 55.30 25.78
N ARG A 208 -31.36 54.48 25.62
CA ARG A 208 -32.74 54.88 25.95
C ARG A 208 -32.93 55.20 27.43
N VAL A 209 -32.37 54.38 28.32
CA VAL A 209 -32.43 54.61 29.77
C VAL A 209 -31.61 55.83 30.16
N SER A 210 -30.42 56.01 29.57
CA SER A 210 -29.55 57.17 29.82
C SER A 210 -30.22 58.48 29.40
N GLN A 211 -30.88 58.52 28.24
CA GLN A 211 -31.64 59.69 27.78
C GLN A 211 -32.80 60.04 28.73
N ARG A 212 -33.49 59.04 29.30
CA ARG A 212 -34.55 59.27 30.30
C ARG A 212 -34.00 59.84 31.60
N ILE A 213 -32.86 59.31 32.06
CA ILE A 213 -32.14 59.81 33.24
C ILE A 213 -31.73 61.27 33.03
N GLU A 214 -31.21 61.62 31.85
CA GLU A 214 -30.84 63.01 31.52
C GLU A 214 -32.05 63.95 31.44
N ALA A 215 -33.18 63.50 30.88
CA ALA A 215 -34.40 64.29 30.82
C ALA A 215 -34.99 64.60 32.21
N LEU A 216 -34.78 63.71 33.17
CA LEU A 216 -35.18 63.83 34.57
C LEU A 216 -34.14 64.60 35.42
N LYS A 217 -32.99 64.99 34.87
CA LYS A 217 -31.92 65.66 35.62
C LYS A 217 -32.26 67.14 35.85
N ARG A 218 -32.82 67.47 37.01
CA ARG A 218 -33.11 68.84 37.47
C ARG A 218 -32.76 68.99 38.97
N ASP A 219 -32.42 70.21 39.39
CA ASP A 219 -31.93 70.47 40.77
C ASP A 219 -33.00 70.25 41.85
N GLU A 220 -34.30 70.38 41.52
CA GLU A 220 -35.42 70.12 42.42
C GLU A 220 -36.42 69.14 41.80
N LEU A 221 -36.32 67.86 42.18
CA LEU A 221 -37.23 66.80 41.75
C LEU A 221 -38.34 66.56 42.78
N PRO A 222 -39.62 66.53 42.38
CA PRO A 222 -40.71 66.01 43.21
C PRO A 222 -40.40 64.59 43.69
N ARG A 223 -40.95 64.20 44.85
CA ARG A 223 -40.69 62.88 45.46
C ARG A 223 -40.96 61.71 44.50
N ALA A 224 -41.98 61.81 43.64
CA ALA A 224 -42.32 60.79 42.66
C ALA A 224 -41.21 60.63 41.58
N GLU A 225 -40.73 61.74 41.01
CA GLU A 225 -39.68 61.74 39.98
C GLU A 225 -38.32 61.29 40.53
N LYS A 226 -38.05 61.53 41.82
CA LYS A 226 -36.85 61.02 42.50
C LYS A 226 -36.82 59.50 42.63
N ILE A 227 -37.99 58.86 42.83
CA ILE A 227 -38.11 57.40 42.85
C ILE A 227 -37.88 56.85 41.44
N GLU A 228 -38.49 57.46 40.42
CA GLU A 228 -38.30 57.07 39.03
C GLU A 228 -36.84 57.19 38.57
N PHE A 229 -36.15 58.29 38.93
CA PHE A 229 -34.73 58.45 38.65
C PHE A 229 -33.87 57.34 39.29
N MET A 230 -34.19 56.95 40.52
CA MET A 230 -33.47 55.88 41.21
C MET A 230 -33.76 54.50 40.58
N ASP A 231 -35.01 54.23 40.19
CA ASP A 231 -35.39 53.00 39.49
C ASP A 231 -34.69 52.87 38.13
N LEU A 232 -34.61 53.97 37.35
CA LEU A 232 -33.86 54.02 36.10
C LEU A 232 -32.35 53.81 36.33
N GLY A 233 -31.80 54.32 37.43
CA GLY A 233 -30.42 54.06 37.81
C GLY A 233 -30.14 52.58 38.11
N LEU A 234 -31.07 51.91 38.79
CA LEU A 234 -31.01 50.46 39.01
C LEU A 234 -31.16 49.68 37.69
N GLU A 235 -32.03 50.12 36.79
CA GLU A 235 -32.19 49.55 35.45
C GLU A 235 -30.90 49.67 34.64
N LEU A 236 -30.25 50.84 34.65
CA LEU A 236 -28.97 51.07 33.99
C LEU A 236 -27.88 50.13 34.54
N HIS A 237 -27.80 49.95 35.86
CA HIS A 237 -26.86 49.00 36.46
C HIS A 237 -27.13 47.55 36.02
N LYS A 238 -28.40 47.13 35.97
CA LYS A 238 -28.77 45.80 35.47
C LYS A 238 -28.41 45.62 33.99
N ILE A 239 -28.56 46.66 33.17
CA ILE A 239 -28.17 46.64 31.75
C ILE A 239 -26.65 46.49 31.63
N GLU A 240 -25.87 47.25 32.41
CA GLU A 240 -24.40 47.18 32.43
C GLU A 240 -23.93 45.78 32.88
N GLU A 241 -24.55 45.21 33.91
CA GLU A 241 -24.26 43.85 34.39
C GLU A 241 -24.52 42.80 33.29
N ARG A 242 -25.66 42.91 32.59
CA ARG A 242 -25.95 42.04 31.42
C ARG A 242 -24.91 42.21 30.32
N ARG A 243 -24.49 43.45 30.03
CA ARG A 243 -23.46 43.76 29.02
C ARG A 243 -22.15 43.06 29.37
N VAL A 244 -21.66 43.25 30.59
CA VAL A 244 -20.42 42.63 31.08
C VAL A 244 -20.50 41.10 31.01
N LYS A 245 -21.64 40.51 31.37
CA LYS A 245 -21.84 39.06 31.26
C LYS A 245 -21.69 38.56 29.82
N VAL A 246 -22.32 39.24 28.86
CA VAL A 246 -22.22 38.88 27.44
C VAL A 246 -20.80 39.11 26.91
N GLU A 247 -20.12 40.16 27.36
CA GLU A 247 -18.72 40.45 26.98
C GLU A 247 -17.77 39.35 27.47
N VAL A 248 -17.95 38.86 28.71
CA VAL A 248 -17.21 37.70 29.23
C VAL A 248 -17.49 36.43 28.41
N ASP A 249 -18.73 36.19 28.01
CA ASP A 249 -19.09 35.04 27.17
C ASP A 249 -18.45 35.14 25.77
N ILE A 250 -18.35 36.35 25.19
CA ILE A 250 -17.64 36.60 23.93
C ILE A 250 -16.14 36.31 24.09
N ASP A 251 -15.50 36.85 25.12
CA ASP A 251 -14.07 36.60 25.39
C ASP A 251 -13.80 35.09 25.53
N PHE A 252 -14.69 34.35 26.19
CA PHE A 252 -14.58 32.91 26.31
C PHE A 252 -14.63 32.21 24.94
N ILE A 253 -15.59 32.57 24.09
CA ILE A 253 -15.75 32.00 22.75
C ILE A 253 -14.57 32.36 21.84
N GLU A 254 -14.07 33.59 21.90
CA GLU A 254 -12.90 34.02 21.12
C GLU A 254 -11.65 33.23 21.50
N ASN A 255 -11.43 33.01 22.81
CA ASN A 255 -10.35 32.17 23.30
C ASN A 255 -10.50 30.70 22.84
N GLU A 256 -11.69 30.11 22.92
CA GLU A 256 -11.94 28.74 22.42
C GLU A 256 -11.68 28.64 20.91
N MET A 257 -12.12 29.65 20.14
CA MET A 257 -11.86 29.72 18.70
C MET A 257 -10.36 29.84 18.39
N GLN A 258 -9.61 30.63 19.18
CA GLN A 258 -8.17 30.77 19.01
C GLN A 258 -7.45 29.43 19.25
N ASP A 259 -7.83 28.71 20.28
CA ASP A 259 -7.31 27.37 20.58
C ASP A 259 -7.64 26.36 19.46
N LEU A 260 -8.87 26.38 18.94
CA LEU A 260 -9.28 25.51 17.83
C LEU A 260 -8.53 25.85 16.54
N ARG A 261 -8.30 27.14 16.25
CA ARG A 261 -7.49 27.58 15.10
C ARG A 261 -6.02 27.17 15.26
N ALA A 262 -5.47 27.22 16.47
CA ALA A 262 -4.13 26.73 16.74
C ALA A 262 -4.03 25.21 16.50
N LYS A 263 -5.00 24.43 17.00
CA LYS A 263 -5.11 22.99 16.73
C LYS A 263 -5.25 22.70 15.24
N LEU A 264 -6.05 23.47 14.51
CA LEU A 264 -6.21 23.30 13.07
C LEU A 264 -4.87 23.49 12.33
N LYS A 265 -4.10 24.52 12.68
CA LYS A 265 -2.76 24.75 12.12
C LYS A 265 -1.79 23.61 12.45
N GLU A 266 -1.86 23.05 13.65
CA GLU A 266 -1.07 21.88 14.03
C GLU A 266 -1.44 20.65 13.18
N ILE A 267 -2.74 20.40 12.99
CA ILE A 267 -3.24 19.31 12.15
C ILE A 267 -2.86 19.53 10.67
N GLU A 268 -2.84 20.78 10.19
CA GLU A 268 -2.39 21.13 8.84
C GLU A 268 -0.89 20.94 8.63
N GLY A 269 -0.07 21.31 9.61
CA GLY A 269 1.38 21.17 9.56
C GLY A 269 1.87 19.72 9.58
N LYS A 270 1.10 18.80 10.19
CA LYS A 270 1.45 17.36 10.19
C LYS A 270 1.09 16.69 8.86
N SER A 271 2.03 15.93 8.30
CA SER A 271 1.77 15.10 7.11
C SER A 271 0.70 14.03 7.42
N PHE A 272 0.00 13.54 6.40
CA PHE A 272 -1.02 12.50 6.57
C PHE A 272 -0.47 11.26 7.30
N MET A 273 0.76 10.85 6.99
CA MET A 273 1.42 9.73 7.65
C MET A 273 1.78 10.02 9.12
N ALA A 274 2.21 11.26 9.43
CA ALA A 274 2.46 11.67 10.82
C ALA A 274 1.17 11.64 11.65
N ARG A 275 0.06 12.11 11.09
CA ARG A 275 -1.27 12.03 11.74
C ARG A 275 -1.75 10.60 11.94
N LEU A 276 -1.55 9.74 10.94
CA LEU A 276 -1.98 8.33 11.00
C LEU A 276 -1.17 7.51 12.00
N LEU A 277 0.12 7.84 12.20
CA LEU A 277 1.02 7.13 13.11
C LEU A 277 1.19 7.83 14.47
N ARG A 278 0.49 8.95 14.73
CA ARG A 278 0.67 9.81 15.91
C ARG A 278 2.13 10.21 16.18
N PHE A 279 2.87 10.54 15.11
CA PHE A 279 4.20 11.17 15.20
C PHE A 279 4.10 12.69 15.09
#